data_AF-A0A948VT82-F1
#
_entry.id   AF-A0A948VT82-F1
#
_cell.length_a   1.000
_cell.length_b   1.000
_cell.length_c   1.000
_cell.angle_alpha   90.00
_cell.angle_beta   90.00
_cell.angle_gamma   90.00
#
_symmetry.space_group_name_H-M   'P 1'
#
loop_
_entity.id
_entity.type
_entity.pdbx_description
1 polymer ?
#
loop_
_entity_poly.entity_id
_entity_poly.type
_entity_poly.pdbx_seq_one_letter_code
_entity_poly.pdbx_strand_id
1 'polypeptide(L)'
;MLLSISKKSGRWWIGAAIVAICIHSPAPADAQNAAEAIAGKFAADETPSQPIDDKDQQWLHEEARRAVERALAKDGENNRPAPPAVDEKSIDAPRSPSELAAERSEPAAKVEPSASEESAGREERAESQKPAPREERDAPAVSGDENAEVPVEDGNMLEAESRELADKLREVRRKREADGAGASAPGDANHGPQPTLIERTVSGLATKAAGYISPLVEKRVSILIEMDVGKRGVRNWSKTADPMLCIHQSCYLSRGPNEAAEKLTRSVAFGPGVALGKRGQACRSSPKCIFRDIDLETVEAKLQPVDLRFLRHDRREAKAIRADATCAIFEGHLSCAAPVSGEGWRAWIVPESVAEEAGISGLEAALKKGL
;
A
#
# COMPACT_ATOMS: atom_id res chain seq x y z
N MET A 1 37.44 9.60 58.87
CA MET A 1 38.46 8.76 58.19
C MET A 1 37.89 8.39 56.84
N LEU A 2 38.44 8.64 55.67
CA LEU A 2 39.59 9.40 55.19
C LEU A 2 39.16 9.82 53.77
N LEU A 3 39.03 11.14 53.54
CA LEU A 3 38.86 11.70 52.20
C LEU A 3 40.22 11.60 51.49
N SER A 4 40.27 10.96 50.33
CA SER A 4 41.45 10.98 49.46
C SER A 4 41.28 12.06 48.40
N ILE A 5 41.99 13.16 48.60
CA ILE A 5 42.17 14.25 47.65
C ILE A 5 43.42 13.91 46.83
N SER A 6 43.27 13.69 45.52
CA SER A 6 44.41 13.66 44.61
C SER A 6 44.45 14.94 43.78
N LYS A 7 45.43 15.78 44.14
CA LYS A 7 45.88 16.99 43.46
C LYS A 7 46.91 16.60 42.39
N LYS A 8 46.89 17.36 41.28
CA LYS A 8 47.97 17.66 40.30
C LYS A 8 47.77 17.06 38.90
N SER A 9 47.40 17.91 37.95
CA SER A 9 48.40 18.54 37.08
C SER A 9 47.70 19.58 36.20
N GLY A 10 48.20 20.81 36.30
CA GLY A 10 47.84 21.86 35.36
C GLY A 10 48.55 21.61 34.04
N ARG A 11 47.83 21.83 32.93
CA ARG A 11 48.42 22.13 31.64
C ARG A 11 47.44 22.99 30.85
N TRP A 12 47.85 24.23 30.69
CA TRP A 12 47.25 25.21 29.79
C TRP A 12 47.46 24.75 28.36
N TRP A 13 46.40 24.65 27.56
CA TRP A 13 46.48 24.86 26.10
C TRP A 13 45.18 25.48 25.61
N ILE A 14 45.33 26.68 25.07
CA ILE A 14 44.37 27.46 24.31
C ILE A 14 44.38 26.95 22.87
N GLY A 15 43.23 26.95 22.20
CA GLY A 15 43.10 26.87 20.74
C GLY A 15 42.41 25.59 20.26
N ALA A 16 41.49 25.61 19.30
CA ALA A 16 40.94 26.71 18.52
C ALA A 16 39.58 26.28 17.94
N ALA A 17 38.70 27.26 17.76
CA ALA A 17 37.45 27.14 17.05
C ALA A 17 37.70 26.76 15.57
N ILE A 18 36.92 25.81 15.05
CA ILE A 18 36.81 25.59 13.61
C ILE A 18 35.65 26.47 13.12
N VAL A 19 36.03 27.61 12.56
CA VAL A 19 35.19 28.46 11.71
C VAL A 19 35.03 27.74 10.37
N ALA A 20 33.78 27.42 10.01
CA ALA A 20 33.45 26.94 8.67
C ALA A 20 33.52 28.11 7.68
N ILE A 21 34.60 28.16 6.88
CA ILE A 21 34.70 29.04 5.72
C ILE A 21 34.02 28.31 4.54
N CYS A 22 32.80 28.74 4.21
CA CYS A 22 32.14 28.36 2.97
C CYS A 22 32.79 29.10 1.80
N ILE A 23 33.64 28.42 1.03
CA ILE A 23 34.14 28.92 -0.24
C ILE A 23 33.02 28.76 -1.28
N HIS A 24 32.39 29.87 -1.63
CA HIS A 24 31.52 30.00 -2.82
C HIS A 24 32.40 29.95 -4.08
N SER A 25 32.36 28.84 -4.82
CA SER A 25 32.82 28.82 -6.21
C SER A 25 31.68 29.29 -7.12
N PRO A 26 31.83 30.39 -7.88
CA PRO A 26 30.86 30.77 -8.89
C PRO A 26 30.94 29.80 -10.06
N ALA A 27 29.79 29.27 -10.47
CA ALA A 27 29.65 28.53 -11.72
C ALA A 27 29.94 29.45 -12.92
N PRO A 28 30.57 28.94 -14.00
CA PRO A 28 30.82 29.73 -15.21
C PRO A 28 29.49 30.11 -15.89
N ALA A 29 29.37 31.39 -16.26
CA ALA A 29 28.19 32.03 -16.83
C ALA A 29 27.73 31.47 -18.20
N ASP A 30 28.50 30.57 -18.80
CA ASP A 30 28.21 30.04 -20.14
C ASP A 30 27.27 28.82 -20.15
N ALA A 31 26.95 28.25 -18.98
CA ALA A 31 26.05 27.09 -18.89
C ALA A 31 24.55 27.44 -18.82
N GLN A 32 24.19 28.70 -18.53
CA GLN A 32 22.79 29.10 -18.39
C GLN A 32 22.10 29.36 -19.74
N ASN A 33 22.83 29.84 -20.75
CA ASN A 33 22.25 30.17 -22.06
C ASN A 33 21.97 28.94 -22.95
N ALA A 34 22.56 27.77 -22.66
CA ALA A 34 22.30 26.54 -23.41
C ALA A 34 21.00 25.82 -22.97
N ALA A 35 20.54 26.06 -21.73
CA ALA A 35 19.33 25.44 -21.20
C ALA A 35 18.04 26.12 -21.70
N GLU A 36 18.05 27.43 -21.96
CA GLU A 36 16.87 28.14 -22.50
C GLU A 36 16.59 27.83 -23.97
N ALA A 37 17.60 27.46 -24.77
CA ALA A 37 17.41 27.15 -26.19
C ALA A 37 16.72 25.79 -26.45
N ILE A 38 16.70 24.87 -25.48
CA ILE A 38 16.04 23.56 -25.60
C ILE A 38 14.61 23.60 -25.05
N ALA A 39 14.30 24.51 -24.12
CA ALA A 39 12.97 24.67 -23.54
C ALA A 39 11.95 25.30 -24.52
N GLY A 40 12.40 26.02 -25.56
CA GLY A 40 11.51 26.69 -26.53
C GLY A 40 10.91 25.80 -27.61
N LYS A 41 11.31 24.52 -27.74
CA LYS A 41 10.86 23.65 -28.86
C LYS A 41 9.78 22.62 -28.51
N PHE A 42 9.37 22.50 -27.25
CA PHE A 42 8.33 21.55 -26.82
C PHE A 42 6.98 22.20 -26.43
N ALA A 43 6.84 23.52 -26.56
CA ALA A 43 5.65 24.26 -26.14
C ALA A 43 4.59 24.47 -27.25
N ALA A 44 4.67 23.77 -28.39
CA ALA A 44 3.81 24.05 -29.55
C ALA A 44 2.98 22.86 -30.06
N ASP A 45 2.96 21.72 -29.35
CA ASP A 45 2.15 20.55 -29.73
C ASP A 45 1.16 20.18 -28.62
N GLU A 46 0.38 21.18 -28.17
CA GLU A 46 -0.86 20.93 -27.44
C GLU A 46 -1.95 20.62 -28.47
N THR A 47 -2.01 19.37 -28.92
CA THR A 47 -3.16 18.89 -29.69
C THR A 47 -4.40 19.01 -28.79
N PRO A 48 -5.42 19.81 -29.16
CA PRO A 48 -6.61 19.98 -28.32
C PRO A 48 -7.28 18.62 -28.14
N SER A 49 -7.27 18.10 -26.92
CA SER A 49 -8.04 16.90 -26.58
C SER A 49 -9.50 17.23 -26.82
N GLN A 50 -10.06 16.67 -27.89
CA GLN A 50 -11.47 16.84 -28.22
C GLN A 50 -12.30 16.43 -27.00
N PRO A 51 -13.26 17.25 -26.56
CA PRO A 51 -14.14 16.87 -25.47
C PRO A 51 -14.86 15.58 -25.86
N ILE A 52 -14.66 14.52 -25.07
CA ILE A 52 -15.38 13.26 -25.21
C ILE A 52 -16.85 13.60 -25.02
N ASP A 53 -17.68 13.34 -26.04
CA ASP A 53 -19.11 13.61 -26.03
C ASP A 53 -19.75 12.91 -24.81
N ASP A 54 -20.70 13.57 -24.14
CA ASP A 54 -21.41 13.01 -22.99
C ASP A 54 -22.07 11.66 -23.33
N LYS A 55 -22.40 11.42 -24.61
CA LYS A 55 -22.89 10.12 -25.11
C LYS A 55 -21.85 9.02 -25.04
N ASP A 56 -20.60 9.30 -25.35
CA ASP A 56 -19.52 8.31 -25.28
C ASP A 56 -19.23 7.93 -23.82
N GLN A 57 -19.34 8.90 -22.90
CA GLN A 57 -19.23 8.60 -21.46
C GLN A 57 -20.38 7.74 -20.95
N GLN A 58 -21.62 8.00 -21.39
CA GLN A 58 -22.77 7.17 -21.02
C GLN A 58 -22.66 5.75 -21.57
N TRP A 59 -22.22 5.60 -22.82
CA TRP A 59 -22.02 4.30 -23.46
C TRP A 59 -20.95 3.47 -22.72
N LEU A 60 -19.80 4.07 -22.39
CA LEU A 60 -18.73 3.41 -21.61
C LEU A 60 -19.23 2.97 -20.22
N HIS A 61 -20.11 3.75 -19.59
CA HIS A 61 -20.64 3.42 -18.27
C HIS A 61 -21.67 2.27 -18.32
N GLU A 62 -22.51 2.22 -19.36
CA GLU A 62 -23.45 1.12 -19.61
C GLU A 62 -22.70 -0.18 -19.94
N GLU A 63 -21.63 -0.10 -20.75
CA GLU A 63 -20.83 -1.25 -21.11
C GLU A 63 -20.04 -1.82 -19.92
N ALA A 64 -19.49 -0.96 -19.07
CA ALA A 64 -18.88 -1.37 -17.81
C ALA A 64 -19.89 -2.09 -16.90
N ARG A 65 -21.15 -1.61 -16.84
CA ARG A 65 -22.22 -2.25 -16.07
C ARG A 65 -22.54 -3.65 -16.62
N ARG A 66 -22.69 -3.78 -17.93
CA ARG A 66 -22.90 -5.08 -18.61
C ARG A 66 -21.72 -6.05 -18.43
N ALA A 67 -20.49 -5.55 -18.37
CA ALA A 67 -19.31 -6.37 -18.12
C ALA A 67 -19.31 -6.97 -16.70
N VAL A 68 -19.69 -6.18 -15.69
CA VAL A 68 -19.82 -6.65 -14.30
C VAL A 68 -20.94 -7.69 -14.18
N GLU A 69 -22.08 -7.45 -14.81
CA GLU A 69 -23.22 -8.38 -14.80
C GLU A 69 -22.87 -9.72 -15.46
N ARG A 70 -22.13 -9.71 -16.58
CA ARG A 70 -21.61 -10.92 -17.22
C ARG A 70 -20.60 -11.68 -16.34
N ALA A 71 -19.78 -10.97 -15.57
CA ALA A 71 -18.85 -11.62 -14.64
C ALA A 71 -19.59 -12.33 -13.49
N LEU A 72 -20.58 -11.66 -12.90
CA LEU A 72 -21.39 -12.24 -11.83
C LEU A 72 -22.23 -13.45 -12.30
N ALA A 73 -22.74 -13.43 -13.54
CA ALA A 73 -23.46 -14.55 -14.11
C ALA A 73 -22.56 -15.79 -14.30
N LYS A 74 -21.30 -15.61 -14.72
CA LYS A 74 -20.33 -16.71 -14.88
C LYS A 74 -19.93 -17.34 -13.54
N ASP A 75 -19.83 -16.55 -12.48
CA ASP A 75 -19.49 -17.05 -11.15
C ASP A 75 -20.62 -17.89 -10.53
N GLY A 76 -21.88 -17.61 -10.88
CA GLY A 76 -23.04 -18.40 -10.43
C GLY A 76 -23.11 -19.80 -11.04
N GLU A 77 -22.61 -19.97 -12.27
CA GLU A 77 -22.69 -21.25 -13.00
C GLU A 77 -21.59 -22.23 -12.56
N ASN A 78 -20.41 -21.74 -12.19
CA ASN A 78 -19.29 -22.56 -11.73
C ASN A 78 -19.36 -22.97 -10.25
N ASN A 79 -20.31 -22.44 -9.47
CA ASN A 79 -20.40 -22.67 -8.03
C ASN A 79 -21.64 -23.47 -7.60
N ARG A 80 -22.28 -24.18 -8.53
CA ARG A 80 -23.39 -25.08 -8.20
C ARG A 80 -22.80 -26.35 -7.54
N PRO A 81 -23.01 -26.57 -6.23
CA PRO A 81 -22.48 -27.77 -5.58
C PRO A 81 -23.11 -29.01 -6.21
N ALA A 82 -22.26 -29.98 -6.57
CA ALA A 82 -22.72 -31.28 -7.04
C ALA A 82 -23.66 -31.90 -6.00
N PRO A 83 -24.79 -32.51 -6.42
CA PRO A 83 -25.71 -33.14 -5.48
C PRO A 83 -24.96 -34.22 -4.69
N PRO A 84 -25.17 -34.34 -3.37
CA PRO A 84 -24.51 -35.35 -2.57
C PRO A 84 -24.91 -36.73 -3.08
N ALA A 85 -23.90 -37.56 -3.38
CA ALA A 85 -24.10 -38.97 -3.64
C ALA A 85 -24.70 -39.62 -2.38
N VAL A 86 -25.93 -40.14 -2.52
CA VAL A 86 -26.60 -40.91 -1.48
C VAL A 86 -25.99 -42.32 -1.45
N ASP A 87 -25.18 -42.58 -0.43
CA ASP A 87 -24.73 -43.93 -0.06
C ASP A 87 -25.84 -44.64 0.74
N GLU A 88 -26.66 -45.42 0.04
CA GLU A 88 -27.54 -46.43 0.64
C GLU A 88 -26.72 -47.69 0.97
N LYS A 89 -26.38 -47.86 2.26
CA LYS A 89 -26.47 -49.12 3.05
C LYS A 89 -25.45 -49.13 4.19
N SER A 90 -25.94 -48.96 5.42
CA SER A 90 -25.51 -49.84 6.51
C SER A 90 -26.66 -50.01 7.50
N ILE A 91 -26.94 -51.29 7.76
CA ILE A 91 -28.05 -51.85 8.52
C ILE A 91 -27.48 -52.29 9.88
N ASP A 92 -28.28 -52.05 10.93
CA ASP A 92 -28.32 -52.70 12.25
C ASP A 92 -27.07 -52.84 13.14
N ALA A 93 -27.11 -52.14 14.29
CA ALA A 93 -26.67 -52.70 15.57
C ALA A 93 -27.41 -52.00 16.75
N PRO A 94 -27.98 -52.76 17.71
CA PRO A 94 -28.72 -52.21 18.84
C PRO A 94 -27.80 -51.71 19.97
N ARG A 95 -28.02 -50.47 20.45
CA ARG A 95 -27.43 -49.95 21.69
C ARG A 95 -28.39 -50.13 22.86
N SER A 96 -27.84 -50.69 23.93
CA SER A 96 -28.48 -51.05 25.20
C SER A 96 -28.87 -49.83 26.06
N PRO A 97 -29.89 -49.97 26.93
CA PRO A 97 -30.35 -48.91 27.82
C PRO A 97 -29.67 -49.02 29.20
N SER A 98 -28.54 -48.33 29.40
CA SER A 98 -27.92 -48.22 30.73
C SER A 98 -26.92 -47.07 30.82
N GLU A 99 -27.36 -45.81 30.73
CA GLU A 99 -26.53 -44.66 31.15
C GLU A 99 -27.35 -43.39 31.46
N LEU A 100 -28.57 -43.57 31.97
CA LEU A 100 -29.40 -42.49 32.56
C LEU A 100 -29.44 -42.67 34.09
N ALA A 101 -28.37 -42.32 34.80
CA ALA A 101 -28.39 -42.04 36.25
C ALA A 101 -27.00 -41.65 36.79
N ALA A 102 -26.67 -40.35 36.72
CA ALA A 102 -25.69 -39.59 37.53
C ALA A 102 -25.35 -38.35 36.68
N GLU A 103 -25.42 -37.10 37.10
CA GLU A 103 -25.21 -36.54 38.42
C GLU A 103 -25.86 -35.15 38.42
N ARG A 104 -26.76 -34.92 39.37
CA ARG A 104 -27.33 -33.61 39.69
C ARG A 104 -26.91 -33.32 41.13
N SER A 105 -26.02 -32.36 41.33
CA SER A 105 -25.90 -31.67 42.63
C SER A 105 -25.22 -30.30 42.46
N GLU A 106 -26.02 -29.28 42.79
CA GLU A 106 -25.78 -27.87 43.09
C GLU A 106 -24.72 -27.66 44.24
N PRO A 107 -24.32 -26.43 44.70
CA PRO A 107 -25.09 -25.17 44.65
C PRO A 107 -24.37 -23.80 44.55
N ALA A 108 -25.26 -22.83 44.32
CA ALA A 108 -25.25 -21.38 44.52
C ALA A 108 -24.13 -20.74 45.38
N ALA A 109 -23.56 -19.66 44.84
CA ALA A 109 -22.98 -18.57 45.61
C ALA A 109 -23.61 -17.23 45.17
N LYS A 110 -24.25 -16.58 46.15
CA LYS A 110 -24.77 -15.20 46.13
C LYS A 110 -23.64 -14.20 45.87
N VAL A 111 -23.84 -13.25 44.96
CA VAL A 111 -23.19 -11.94 45.02
C VAL A 111 -24.22 -10.88 44.66
N GLU A 112 -24.47 -9.99 45.62
CA GLU A 112 -25.32 -8.82 45.52
C GLU A 112 -24.66 -7.71 44.69
N PRO A 113 -25.39 -6.96 43.86
CA PRO A 113 -24.95 -5.67 43.38
C PRO A 113 -25.58 -4.55 44.24
N SER A 114 -24.72 -3.80 44.95
CA SER A 114 -25.11 -2.56 45.62
C SER A 114 -25.23 -1.43 44.59
N ALA A 115 -26.41 -0.83 44.56
CA ALA A 115 -26.70 0.42 43.91
C ALA A 115 -26.25 1.60 44.79
N SER A 116 -25.53 2.57 44.20
CA SER A 116 -25.61 3.99 44.52
C SER A 116 -24.71 4.79 43.57
N GLU A 117 -25.25 5.91 43.06
CA GLU A 117 -24.57 7.00 42.33
C GLU A 117 -24.27 6.64 40.84
N GLU A 118 -24.78 7.31 39.82
CA GLU A 118 -24.99 8.74 39.65
C GLU A 118 -26.02 8.98 38.54
N SER A 119 -27.14 9.60 38.94
CA SER A 119 -28.18 10.12 38.08
C SER A 119 -27.85 11.55 37.66
N ALA A 120 -27.38 11.76 36.44
CA ALA A 120 -27.42 13.06 35.77
C ALA A 120 -27.30 12.88 34.25
N GLY A 121 -28.35 13.23 33.50
CA GLY A 121 -28.25 13.48 32.06
C GLY A 121 -28.88 12.44 31.14
N ARG A 122 -30.15 12.09 31.32
CA ARG A 122 -30.92 11.39 30.28
C ARG A 122 -32.37 11.86 30.25
N GLU A 123 -32.56 13.15 30.01
CA GLU A 123 -33.89 13.75 29.87
C GLU A 123 -33.87 14.83 28.79
N GLU A 124 -33.39 14.52 27.58
CA GLU A 124 -33.58 15.37 26.41
C GLU A 124 -33.37 14.63 25.07
N ARG A 125 -34.15 13.57 24.78
CA ARG A 125 -34.36 13.12 23.38
C ARG A 125 -35.53 12.14 23.21
N ALA A 126 -36.68 12.47 23.78
CA ALA A 126 -37.92 11.72 23.58
C ALA A 126 -39.00 12.61 22.96
N GLU A 127 -38.65 13.41 21.94
CA GLU A 127 -39.68 14.15 21.19
C GLU A 127 -39.17 14.54 19.79
N SER A 128 -39.08 13.56 18.87
CA SER A 128 -39.05 13.79 17.41
C SER A 128 -38.93 12.47 16.63
N GLN A 129 -39.93 11.58 16.73
CA GLN A 129 -40.17 10.57 15.69
C GLN A 129 -41.67 10.42 15.48
N LYS A 130 -42.18 11.26 14.58
CA LYS A 130 -43.53 11.15 14.01
C LYS A 130 -43.43 10.18 12.83
N PRO A 131 -44.18 9.05 12.80
CA PRO A 131 -44.18 8.17 11.64
C PRO A 131 -44.95 8.81 10.47
N ALA A 132 -44.32 8.87 9.31
CA ALA A 132 -44.98 9.27 8.05
C ALA A 132 -45.85 8.10 7.52
N PRO A 133 -46.97 8.39 6.85
CA PRO A 133 -47.87 7.37 6.32
C PRO A 133 -47.25 6.61 5.15
N ARG A 134 -47.48 5.31 5.17
CA ARG A 134 -47.09 4.31 4.18
C ARG A 134 -47.99 4.44 2.96
N GLU A 135 -47.49 5.05 1.88
CA GLU A 135 -48.14 5.01 0.57
C GLU A 135 -47.95 3.61 -0.04
N GLU A 136 -49.05 2.89 -0.08
CA GLU A 136 -49.33 1.69 -0.84
C GLU A 136 -49.24 2.04 -2.33
N ARG A 137 -48.19 1.56 -3.02
CA ARG A 137 -48.09 1.63 -4.47
C ARG A 137 -48.32 0.23 -5.04
N ASP A 138 -49.46 0.10 -5.68
CA ASP A 138 -49.85 -0.99 -6.55
C ASP A 138 -48.78 -1.27 -7.61
N ALA A 139 -48.38 -2.53 -7.72
CA ALA A 139 -47.59 -3.06 -8.81
C ALA A 139 -48.53 -3.53 -9.93
N PRO A 140 -48.38 -3.05 -11.18
CA PRO A 140 -48.98 -3.72 -12.32
C PRO A 140 -48.11 -4.93 -12.72
N ALA A 141 -48.75 -6.10 -12.73
CA ALA A 141 -48.24 -7.29 -13.38
C ALA A 141 -48.14 -7.05 -14.90
N VAL A 142 -46.91 -7.05 -15.43
CA VAL A 142 -46.66 -7.11 -16.87
C VAL A 142 -46.16 -8.52 -17.17
N SER A 143 -47.07 -9.32 -17.72
CA SER A 143 -46.76 -10.52 -18.48
C SER A 143 -46.47 -10.06 -19.92
N GLY A 144 -45.32 -10.45 -20.45
CA GLY A 144 -44.85 -10.07 -21.77
C GLY A 144 -43.80 -11.07 -22.24
N ASP A 145 -44.31 -12.10 -22.91
CA ASP A 145 -43.62 -13.03 -23.79
C ASP A 145 -42.87 -12.23 -24.87
N GLU A 146 -41.57 -12.44 -25.06
CA GLU A 146 -40.87 -12.08 -26.30
C GLU A 146 -39.51 -12.79 -26.40
N ASN A 147 -39.48 -13.85 -27.20
CA ASN A 147 -38.28 -14.45 -27.78
C ASN A 147 -37.51 -13.38 -28.59
N ALA A 148 -36.54 -12.72 -27.96
CA ALA A 148 -35.55 -11.92 -28.68
C ALA A 148 -34.42 -12.83 -29.16
N GLU A 149 -34.48 -13.24 -30.43
CA GLU A 149 -33.33 -13.79 -31.15
C GLU A 149 -32.18 -12.77 -31.08
N VAL A 150 -31.15 -13.10 -30.31
CA VAL A 150 -29.92 -12.32 -30.20
C VAL A 150 -29.15 -12.47 -31.53
N PRO A 151 -28.85 -11.39 -32.26
CA PRO A 151 -28.04 -11.46 -33.47
C PRO A 151 -26.62 -11.95 -33.12
N VAL A 152 -26.22 -13.10 -33.63
CA VAL A 152 -24.91 -13.76 -33.38
C VAL A 152 -23.82 -13.24 -34.34
N GLU A 153 -24.03 -12.11 -35.02
CA GLU A 153 -23.18 -11.72 -36.17
C GLU A 153 -21.84 -11.03 -35.80
N ASP A 154 -21.63 -10.59 -34.56
CA ASP A 154 -20.41 -9.83 -34.20
C ASP A 154 -19.20 -10.68 -33.74
N GLY A 155 -19.35 -12.00 -33.60
CA GLY A 155 -18.26 -12.87 -33.14
C GLY A 155 -17.11 -13.02 -34.15
N ASN A 156 -17.43 -13.03 -35.44
CA ASN A 156 -16.46 -13.33 -36.50
C ASN A 156 -15.50 -12.15 -36.78
N MET A 157 -15.94 -10.91 -36.52
CA MET A 157 -15.14 -9.71 -36.77
C MET A 157 -14.01 -9.57 -35.74
N LEU A 158 -14.32 -9.81 -34.47
CA LEU A 158 -13.35 -9.80 -33.37
C LEU A 158 -12.28 -10.91 -33.52
N GLU A 159 -12.67 -12.09 -34.01
CA GLU A 159 -11.69 -13.15 -34.29
C GLU A 159 -10.76 -12.82 -35.46
N ALA A 160 -11.24 -12.12 -36.48
CA ALA A 160 -10.41 -11.68 -37.60
C ALA A 160 -9.38 -10.63 -37.17
N GLU A 161 -9.79 -9.62 -36.39
CA GLU A 161 -8.90 -8.60 -35.85
C GLU A 161 -7.83 -9.18 -34.91
N SER A 162 -8.23 -10.14 -34.06
CA SER A 162 -7.32 -10.89 -33.19
C SER A 162 -6.20 -11.61 -33.95
N ARG A 163 -6.55 -12.26 -35.08
CA ARG A 163 -5.57 -12.95 -35.93
C ARG A 163 -4.62 -11.98 -36.61
N GLU A 164 -5.10 -10.83 -37.09
CA GLU A 164 -4.26 -9.81 -37.72
C GLU A 164 -3.24 -9.21 -36.73
N LEU A 165 -3.65 -8.95 -35.49
CA LEU A 165 -2.77 -8.45 -34.43
C LEU A 165 -1.69 -9.47 -34.04
N ALA A 166 -2.05 -10.75 -33.97
CA ALA A 166 -1.11 -11.83 -33.67
C ALA A 166 -0.03 -11.95 -34.76
N ASP A 167 -0.39 -11.81 -36.03
CA ASP A 167 0.56 -11.87 -37.14
C ASP A 167 1.47 -10.63 -37.20
N LYS A 168 0.95 -9.43 -36.91
CA LYS A 168 1.77 -8.21 -36.77
C LYS A 168 2.83 -8.34 -35.66
N LEU A 169 2.48 -8.95 -34.53
CA LEU A 169 3.42 -9.17 -33.42
C LEU A 169 4.52 -10.18 -33.77
N ARG A 170 4.20 -11.23 -34.55
CA ARG A 170 5.21 -12.18 -35.06
C ARG A 170 6.18 -11.49 -36.03
N GLU A 171 5.67 -10.63 -36.92
CA GLU A 171 6.50 -9.88 -37.88
C GLU A 171 7.49 -8.94 -37.15
N VAL A 172 7.03 -8.21 -36.13
CA VAL A 172 7.90 -7.32 -35.32
C VAL A 172 8.98 -8.10 -34.58
N ARG A 173 8.65 -9.28 -34.06
CA ARG A 173 9.63 -10.15 -33.38
C ARG A 173 10.69 -10.67 -34.36
N ARG A 174 10.27 -11.15 -35.54
CA ARG A 174 11.18 -11.60 -36.60
C ARG A 174 12.11 -10.47 -37.05
N LYS A 175 11.61 -9.24 -37.14
CA LYS A 175 12.41 -8.06 -37.49
C LYS A 175 13.46 -7.74 -36.42
N ARG A 176 13.08 -7.78 -35.13
CA ARG A 176 14.05 -7.58 -34.02
C ARG A 176 15.10 -8.68 -33.94
N GLU A 177 14.76 -9.92 -34.26
CA GLU A 177 15.71 -11.03 -34.31
C GLU A 177 16.68 -10.91 -35.49
N ALA A 178 16.21 -10.45 -36.66
CA ALA A 178 17.05 -10.14 -37.81
C ALA A 178 18.00 -8.94 -37.55
N ASP A 179 17.51 -7.89 -36.90
CA ASP A 179 18.31 -6.70 -36.57
C ASP A 179 19.25 -6.94 -35.38
N GLY A 180 18.89 -7.84 -34.45
CA GLY A 180 19.63 -8.12 -33.22
C GLY A 180 20.74 -9.17 -33.33
N ALA A 181 20.76 -9.98 -34.39
CA ALA A 181 21.77 -11.03 -34.58
C ALA A 181 23.18 -10.50 -34.91
N GLY A 182 23.37 -9.19 -35.08
CA GLY A 182 24.65 -8.57 -35.46
C GLY A 182 25.49 -7.94 -34.34
N ALA A 183 25.01 -7.88 -33.09
CA ALA A 183 25.63 -7.05 -32.04
C ALA A 183 26.03 -7.82 -30.76
N SER A 184 26.62 -9.00 -30.91
CA SER A 184 27.35 -9.68 -29.82
C SER A 184 28.82 -9.85 -30.20
N ALA A 185 29.60 -8.78 -30.05
CA ALA A 185 31.05 -8.88 -29.95
C ALA A 185 31.45 -9.00 -28.47
N PRO A 186 32.36 -9.91 -28.10
CA PRO A 186 32.92 -9.98 -26.77
C PRO A 186 33.94 -8.85 -26.60
N GLY A 187 33.55 -7.82 -25.85
CA GLY A 187 34.39 -6.66 -25.55
C GLY A 187 35.33 -6.92 -24.38
N ASP A 188 36.62 -6.79 -24.67
CA ASP A 188 37.80 -7.05 -23.87
C ASP A 188 37.80 -6.54 -22.43
N ALA A 189 38.40 -7.38 -21.58
CA ALA A 189 38.93 -7.03 -20.28
C ALA A 189 39.99 -5.92 -20.42
N ASN A 190 39.72 -4.74 -19.86
CA ASN A 190 40.77 -3.76 -19.62
C ASN A 190 40.78 -3.27 -18.18
N HIS A 191 41.95 -3.46 -17.58
CA HIS A 191 42.30 -3.19 -16.20
C HIS A 191 42.28 -1.69 -15.89
N GLY A 192 41.60 -1.29 -14.81
CA GLY A 192 41.68 0.03 -14.19
C GLY A 192 42.20 -0.07 -12.75
N PRO A 193 42.99 0.90 -12.28
CA PRO A 193 43.92 0.74 -11.15
C PRO A 193 43.23 0.69 -9.79
N GLN A 194 43.76 -0.18 -8.92
CA GLN A 194 43.36 -0.31 -7.52
C GLN A 194 43.58 1.00 -6.74
N PRO A 195 42.61 1.42 -5.90
CA PRO A 195 42.87 2.38 -4.84
C PRO A 195 43.59 1.70 -3.65
N THR A 196 44.75 2.22 -3.31
CA THR A 196 45.57 1.83 -2.15
C THR A 196 44.81 2.04 -0.84
N LEU A 197 44.65 0.95 -0.07
CA LEU A 197 44.18 0.94 1.30
C LEU A 197 45.25 1.54 2.23
N ILE A 198 44.91 2.64 2.92
CA ILE A 198 45.68 3.14 4.06
C ILE A 198 45.05 2.52 5.32
N GLU A 199 45.67 1.46 5.82
CA GLU A 199 45.43 0.96 7.17
C GLU A 199 45.96 1.98 8.19
N ARG A 200 45.06 2.66 8.89
CA ARG A 200 45.36 3.33 10.16
C ARG A 200 44.77 2.50 11.30
N THR A 201 45.62 1.69 11.90
CA THR A 201 45.45 1.08 13.22
C THR A 201 45.29 2.17 14.28
N VAL A 202 44.10 2.28 14.86
CA VAL A 202 43.90 2.93 16.17
C VAL A 202 43.28 1.89 17.09
N SER A 203 44.12 1.31 17.94
CA SER A 203 43.71 0.44 19.03
C SER A 203 43.40 1.27 20.28
N GLY A 204 42.17 1.14 20.76
CA GLY A 204 41.86 1.00 22.19
C GLY A 204 41.53 2.27 22.97
N LEU A 205 40.26 2.45 23.34
CA LEU A 205 39.81 2.14 24.71
C LEU A 205 38.29 2.10 24.82
N ALA A 206 37.82 1.03 25.46
CA ALA A 206 36.45 0.58 25.55
C ALA A 206 35.56 1.49 26.40
N THR A 207 34.59 2.12 25.75
CA THR A 207 33.27 2.33 26.35
C THR A 207 32.45 1.07 26.06
N LYS A 208 31.73 0.58 27.06
CA LYS A 208 30.82 -0.58 26.96
C LYS A 208 29.61 -0.20 26.08
N ALA A 209 29.84 -0.05 24.78
CA ALA A 209 28.84 0.26 23.78
C ALA A 209 28.15 -1.05 23.38
N ALA A 210 26.83 -1.08 23.49
CA ALA A 210 25.99 -2.05 22.81
C ALA A 210 26.45 -2.14 21.34
N GLY A 211 26.55 -3.37 20.82
CA GLY A 211 27.27 -3.69 19.59
C GLY A 211 27.09 -2.66 18.49
N TYR A 212 28.20 -2.08 18.04
CA TYR A 212 28.30 -1.41 16.75
C TYR A 212 28.09 -2.49 15.67
N ILE A 213 26.84 -2.87 15.45
CA ILE A 213 26.42 -3.56 14.24
C ILE A 213 26.79 -2.57 13.15
N SER A 214 27.81 -2.87 12.34
CA SER A 214 28.04 -2.13 11.10
C SER A 214 26.68 -1.94 10.45
N PRO A 215 26.27 -0.72 10.04
CA PRO A 215 24.96 -0.48 9.47
C PRO A 215 24.89 -1.25 8.15
N LEU A 216 24.62 -2.55 8.25
CA LEU A 216 23.99 -3.36 7.25
C LEU A 216 22.71 -2.60 7.00
N VAL A 217 22.75 -1.77 5.97
CA VAL A 217 21.66 -0.87 5.61
C VAL A 217 20.42 -1.74 5.57
N GLU A 218 19.56 -1.53 6.57
CA GLU A 218 18.41 -2.39 6.78
C GLU A 218 17.52 -2.23 5.56
N LYS A 219 17.41 -3.31 4.77
CA LYS A 219 16.60 -3.30 3.55
C LYS A 219 15.12 -3.50 3.85
N ARG A 220 14.81 -3.99 5.04
CA ARG A 220 13.46 -4.24 5.54
C ARG A 220 12.99 -3.01 6.30
N VAL A 221 11.83 -2.50 5.93
CA VAL A 221 11.28 -1.26 6.50
C VAL A 221 9.79 -1.39 6.76
N SER A 222 9.35 -0.64 7.76
CA SER A 222 7.95 -0.32 7.99
C SER A 222 7.65 1.08 7.43
N ILE A 223 6.63 1.19 6.58
CA ILE A 223 6.23 2.46 5.98
C ILE A 223 4.93 2.93 6.63
N LEU A 224 5.01 4.06 7.33
CA LEU A 224 3.84 4.79 7.82
C LEU A 224 3.51 5.85 6.76
N ILE A 225 2.29 5.89 6.26
CA ILE A 225 1.89 6.85 5.21
C ILE A 225 0.60 7.58 5.58
N GLU A 226 0.56 8.86 5.22
CA GLU A 226 -0.61 9.72 5.23
C GLU A 226 -0.82 10.28 3.82
N MET A 227 -2.01 10.06 3.25
CA MET A 227 -2.39 10.53 1.92
C MET A 227 -3.51 11.56 2.03
N ASP A 228 -3.38 12.65 1.28
CA ASP A 228 -4.48 13.58 1.09
C ASP A 228 -5.61 12.88 0.36
N VAL A 229 -6.84 13.09 0.80
CA VAL A 229 -8.02 12.61 0.08
C VAL A 229 -8.04 13.27 -1.30
N GLY A 230 -8.09 12.46 -2.35
CA GLY A 230 -7.94 12.98 -3.72
C GLY A 230 -9.08 13.94 -4.05
N LYS A 231 -8.73 15.19 -4.39
CA LYS A 231 -9.69 16.27 -4.71
C LYS A 231 -10.36 16.12 -6.08
N ARG A 232 -9.95 15.12 -6.87
CA ARG A 232 -10.43 14.89 -8.25
C ARG A 232 -11.56 13.85 -8.24
N GLY A 233 -12.72 14.23 -8.77
CA GLY A 233 -13.88 13.36 -9.00
C GLY A 233 -15.21 14.04 -8.65
N VAL A 234 -16.32 13.60 -9.27
CA VAL A 234 -17.68 14.15 -9.07
C VAL A 234 -18.15 14.07 -7.61
N ARG A 235 -17.49 13.23 -6.80
CA ARG A 235 -17.79 12.99 -5.39
C ARG A 235 -16.78 13.70 -4.49
N ASN A 236 -16.79 15.04 -4.47
CA ASN A 236 -16.01 15.90 -3.55
C ASN A 236 -16.25 15.65 -2.04
N TRP A 237 -17.04 14.64 -1.69
CA TRP A 237 -17.52 14.34 -0.34
C TRP A 237 -16.88 13.08 0.26
N SER A 238 -16.22 12.23 -0.55
CA SER A 238 -15.56 11.02 -0.02
C SER A 238 -14.21 11.39 0.59
N LYS A 239 -14.16 11.48 1.93
CA LYS A 239 -12.95 11.73 2.73
C LYS A 239 -12.12 10.46 2.95
N THR A 240 -12.14 9.54 1.99
CA THR A 240 -11.56 8.20 2.12
C THR A 240 -10.48 8.00 1.08
N ALA A 241 -9.45 7.24 1.43
CA ALA A 241 -8.45 6.72 0.49
C ALA A 241 -8.23 5.23 0.79
N ASP A 242 -7.83 4.47 -0.22
CA ASP A 242 -7.46 3.05 -0.11
C ASP A 242 -5.98 2.91 -0.47
N PRO A 243 -5.05 3.21 0.45
CA PRO A 243 -3.62 3.27 0.16
C PRO A 243 -3.04 1.91 -0.22
N MET A 244 -2.24 1.88 -1.28
CA MET A 244 -1.38 0.79 -1.70
C MET A 244 -0.01 1.36 -2.07
N LEU A 245 1.07 0.64 -1.76
CA LEU A 245 2.43 1.08 -2.07
C LEU A 245 3.00 0.23 -3.20
N CYS A 246 3.48 0.85 -4.27
CA CYS A 246 4.22 0.14 -5.31
C CYS A 246 5.71 0.52 -5.27
N ILE A 247 6.58 -0.48 -5.23
CA ILE A 247 8.02 -0.35 -5.27
C ILE A 247 8.54 -1.25 -6.40
N HIS A 248 9.21 -0.66 -7.38
CA HIS A 248 9.63 -1.34 -8.60
C HIS A 248 8.47 -2.08 -9.29
N GLN A 249 8.54 -3.41 -9.39
CA GLN A 249 7.54 -4.28 -10.03
C GLN A 249 6.56 -4.92 -9.04
N SER A 250 6.71 -4.63 -7.75
CA SER A 250 5.89 -5.18 -6.68
C SER A 250 5.00 -4.10 -6.08
N CYS A 251 3.81 -4.47 -5.65
CA CYS A 251 2.93 -3.62 -4.86
C CYS A 251 2.58 -4.33 -3.56
N TYR A 252 2.33 -3.55 -2.52
CA TYR A 252 2.15 -4.02 -1.16
C TYR A 252 0.80 -3.54 -0.64
N LEU A 253 0.00 -4.47 -0.11
CA LEU A 253 -1.24 -4.19 0.60
C LEU A 253 -1.01 -4.36 2.10
N SER A 254 -1.49 -3.40 2.90
CA SER A 254 -1.35 -3.48 4.35
C SER A 254 -2.28 -4.54 4.94
N ARG A 255 -1.71 -5.43 5.76
CA ARG A 255 -2.47 -6.35 6.61
C ARG A 255 -2.66 -5.83 8.04
N GLY A 256 -2.37 -4.54 8.25
CA GLY A 256 -2.42 -3.87 9.55
C GLY A 256 -1.04 -3.76 10.20
N PRO A 257 -0.98 -3.20 11.42
CA PRO A 257 0.29 -2.98 12.13
C PRO A 257 0.91 -4.28 12.69
N ASN A 258 0.15 -5.38 12.76
CA ASN A 258 0.58 -6.63 13.39
C ASN A 258 1.13 -7.65 12.41
N GLU A 259 0.90 -7.45 11.11
CA GLU A 259 1.16 -8.42 10.07
C GLU A 259 1.97 -7.78 8.94
N ALA A 260 2.93 -8.54 8.41
CA ALA A 260 3.68 -8.14 7.22
C ALA A 260 2.75 -7.78 6.05
N ALA A 261 3.11 -6.77 5.28
CA ALA A 261 2.33 -6.37 4.11
C ALA A 261 2.32 -7.48 3.04
N GLU A 262 1.17 -7.69 2.39
CA GLU A 262 1.03 -8.68 1.32
C GLU A 262 1.72 -8.16 0.05
N LYS A 263 2.81 -8.82 -0.37
CA LYS A 263 3.52 -8.53 -1.63
C LYS A 263 2.75 -9.13 -2.81
N LEU A 264 2.40 -8.29 -3.77
CA LEU A 264 1.74 -8.63 -5.03
C LEU A 264 2.59 -8.18 -6.21
N THR A 265 2.50 -8.90 -7.33
CA THR A 265 3.06 -8.38 -8.59
C THR A 265 2.18 -7.25 -9.12
N ARG A 266 2.75 -6.33 -9.90
CA ARG A 266 2.00 -5.20 -10.48
C ARG A 266 0.76 -5.64 -11.26
N SER A 267 0.85 -6.75 -12.00
CA SER A 267 -0.28 -7.30 -12.77
C SER A 267 -1.44 -7.76 -11.89
N VAL A 268 -1.16 -8.36 -10.74
CA VAL A 268 -2.16 -8.84 -9.78
C VAL A 268 -2.72 -7.68 -8.97
N ALA A 269 -1.87 -6.75 -8.54
CA ALA A 269 -2.23 -5.60 -7.71
C ALA A 269 -3.28 -4.69 -8.36
N PHE A 270 -3.26 -4.56 -9.69
CA PHE A 270 -4.22 -3.79 -10.47
C PHE A 270 -5.26 -4.66 -11.19
N GLY A 271 -5.31 -5.95 -10.87
CA GLY A 271 -6.29 -6.87 -11.42
C GLY A 271 -7.68 -6.69 -10.78
N PRO A 272 -8.73 -7.24 -11.41
CA PRO A 272 -10.10 -7.15 -10.91
C PRO A 272 -10.26 -7.76 -9.51
N GLY A 273 -9.49 -8.81 -9.17
CA GLY A 273 -9.57 -9.43 -7.84
C GLY A 273 -9.21 -8.49 -6.69
N VAL A 274 -8.19 -7.63 -6.87
CA VAL A 274 -7.79 -6.65 -5.84
C VAL A 274 -8.75 -5.46 -5.84
N ALA A 275 -9.12 -4.97 -7.03
CA ALA A 275 -10.03 -3.84 -7.19
C ALA A 275 -11.44 -4.11 -6.62
N LEU A 276 -11.92 -5.36 -6.67
CA LEU A 276 -13.25 -5.73 -6.19
C LEU A 276 -13.24 -6.32 -4.77
N GLY A 277 -12.24 -7.14 -4.42
CA GLY A 277 -12.27 -7.94 -3.19
C GLY A 277 -11.29 -7.53 -2.08
N LYS A 278 -10.13 -6.95 -2.43
CA LYS A 278 -9.04 -6.67 -1.47
C LYS A 278 -8.66 -5.18 -1.37
N ARG A 279 -9.62 -4.27 -1.59
CA ARG A 279 -9.35 -2.82 -1.59
C ARG A 279 -8.79 -2.33 -0.26
N GLY A 280 -7.54 -1.89 -0.26
CA GLY A 280 -6.84 -1.28 0.89
C GLY A 280 -6.62 -2.20 2.10
N GLN A 281 -7.22 -3.40 2.13
CA GLN A 281 -7.24 -4.34 3.25
C GLN A 281 -7.44 -3.65 4.61
N ALA A 282 -6.48 -3.75 5.53
CA ALA A 282 -6.57 -3.16 6.87
C ALA A 282 -6.72 -1.63 6.84
N CYS A 283 -6.30 -1.00 5.75
CA CYS A 283 -6.36 0.44 5.55
C CYS A 283 -7.49 0.89 4.64
N ARG A 284 -8.50 0.03 4.42
CA ARG A 284 -9.67 0.39 3.62
C ARG A 284 -10.35 1.65 4.16
N SER A 285 -10.61 2.59 3.27
CA SER A 285 -11.23 3.89 3.56
C SER A 285 -10.43 4.78 4.52
N SER A 286 -9.15 4.51 4.78
CA SER A 286 -8.30 5.30 5.67
C SER A 286 -7.18 6.01 4.89
N PRO A 287 -7.05 7.34 4.99
CA PRO A 287 -5.91 8.07 4.41
C PRO A 287 -4.59 7.77 5.12
N LYS A 288 -4.63 7.20 6.33
CA LYS A 288 -3.47 6.84 7.14
C LYS A 288 -3.32 5.33 7.18
N CYS A 289 -2.12 4.83 6.90
CA CYS A 289 -1.87 3.39 6.86
C CYS A 289 -0.45 3.02 7.29
N ILE A 290 -0.28 1.80 7.79
CA ILE A 290 0.99 1.21 8.20
C ILE A 290 1.23 -0.02 7.33
N PHE A 291 2.40 -0.11 6.72
CA PHE A 291 2.83 -1.27 5.95
C PHE A 291 4.09 -1.85 6.61
N ARG A 292 3.97 -3.04 7.20
CA ARG A 292 5.07 -3.74 7.87
C ARG A 292 5.93 -4.53 6.89
N ASP A 293 7.19 -4.70 7.23
CA ASP A 293 8.07 -5.72 6.66
C ASP A 293 8.22 -5.67 5.13
N ILE A 294 8.37 -4.45 4.60
CA ILE A 294 8.58 -4.20 3.17
C ILE A 294 10.06 -4.38 2.84
N ASP A 295 10.35 -5.17 1.80
CA ASP A 295 11.69 -5.26 1.21
C ASP A 295 11.90 -4.17 0.16
N LEU A 296 12.93 -3.34 0.37
CA LEU A 296 13.37 -2.37 -0.62
C LEU A 296 14.20 -3.00 -1.76
N GLU A 297 14.65 -4.25 -1.61
CA GLU A 297 15.56 -5.01 -2.50
C GLU A 297 16.98 -4.39 -2.59
N THR A 298 17.05 -3.07 -2.74
CA THR A 298 18.24 -2.22 -2.78
C THR A 298 18.27 -1.24 -1.59
N VAL A 299 19.40 -0.53 -1.41
CA VAL A 299 19.56 0.51 -0.36
C VAL A 299 18.61 1.69 -0.57
N GLU A 300 18.34 2.00 -1.84
CA GLU A 300 17.43 3.05 -2.27
C GLU A 300 16.41 2.45 -3.24
N ALA A 301 15.14 2.77 -3.07
CA ALA A 301 14.06 2.27 -3.93
C ALA A 301 13.11 3.41 -4.31
N LYS A 302 12.35 3.23 -5.40
CA LYS A 302 11.32 4.22 -5.79
C LYS A 302 9.96 3.79 -5.26
N LEU A 303 9.43 4.54 -4.31
CA LEU A 303 8.10 4.36 -3.73
C LEU A 303 7.07 5.18 -4.52
N GLN A 304 6.02 4.52 -4.99
CA GLN A 304 4.85 5.16 -5.58
C GLN A 304 3.59 4.80 -4.78
N PRO A 305 3.00 5.75 -4.04
CA PRO A 305 1.70 5.56 -3.44
C PRO A 305 0.59 5.54 -4.48
N VAL A 306 -0.40 4.68 -4.28
CA VAL A 306 -1.56 4.54 -5.15
C VAL A 306 -2.82 4.45 -4.30
N ASP A 307 -3.83 5.26 -4.62
CA ASP A 307 -5.17 5.17 -4.02
C ASP A 307 -6.07 4.28 -4.89
N LEU A 308 -6.46 3.13 -4.34
CA LEU A 308 -7.24 2.09 -5.00
C LEU A 308 -8.72 2.47 -5.11
N ARG A 309 -9.05 3.19 -6.17
CA ARG A 309 -10.44 3.49 -6.53
C ARG A 309 -11.05 2.43 -7.43
N PHE A 310 -12.38 2.34 -7.43
CA PHE A 310 -13.14 1.35 -8.21
C PHE A 310 -12.92 1.47 -9.72
N LEU A 311 -12.94 2.70 -10.26
CA LEU A 311 -12.88 2.91 -11.71
C LEU A 311 -11.49 3.24 -12.22
N ARG A 312 -10.79 4.17 -11.58
CA ARG A 312 -9.46 4.62 -11.97
C ARG A 312 -8.61 4.88 -10.74
N HIS A 313 -7.60 4.05 -10.53
CA HIS A 313 -6.66 4.24 -9.43
C HIS A 313 -5.91 5.56 -9.56
N ASP A 314 -5.77 6.27 -8.45
CA ASP A 314 -5.06 7.53 -8.39
C ASP A 314 -3.60 7.27 -8.01
N ARG A 315 -2.71 7.33 -9.00
CA ARG A 315 -1.27 7.07 -8.87
C ARG A 315 -0.56 8.38 -8.54
N ARG A 316 0.14 8.43 -7.41
CA ARG A 316 0.86 9.64 -6.97
C ARG A 316 2.28 9.68 -7.51
N GLU A 317 2.91 10.83 -7.32
CA GLU A 317 4.32 11.04 -7.65
C GLU A 317 5.18 9.99 -6.95
N ALA A 318 6.07 9.34 -7.71
CA ALA A 318 7.03 8.40 -7.16
C ALA A 318 8.25 9.14 -6.58
N LYS A 319 8.68 8.78 -5.38
CA LYS A 319 9.86 9.35 -4.72
C LYS A 319 10.89 8.28 -4.42
N ALA A 320 12.16 8.65 -4.46
CA ALA A 320 13.24 7.82 -3.95
C ALA A 320 13.15 7.76 -2.41
N ILE A 321 13.31 6.56 -1.86
CA ILE A 321 13.25 6.27 -0.43
C ILE A 321 14.42 5.40 0.00
N ARG A 322 14.78 5.52 1.27
CA ARG A 322 15.75 4.68 2.00
C ARG A 322 15.26 4.56 3.44
N ALA A 323 15.72 3.54 4.17
CA ALA A 323 15.47 3.44 5.60
C ALA A 323 15.96 4.72 6.32
N ASP A 324 15.11 5.34 7.12
CA ASP A 324 15.44 6.54 7.87
C ASP A 324 16.21 6.16 9.14
N ALA A 325 17.53 6.29 9.07
CA ALA A 325 18.44 6.01 10.20
C ALA A 325 18.26 6.96 11.39
N THR A 326 17.44 8.02 11.25
CA THR A 326 17.12 8.92 12.36
C THR A 326 15.92 8.45 13.17
N CYS A 327 15.19 7.42 12.70
CA CYS A 327 14.10 6.84 13.45
C CYS A 327 14.61 6.15 14.72
N ALA A 328 14.09 6.56 15.87
CA ALA A 328 14.38 5.94 17.15
C ALA A 328 13.20 6.11 18.11
N ILE A 329 13.19 5.32 19.18
CA ILE A 329 12.19 5.41 20.24
C ILE A 329 12.73 6.33 21.33
N PHE A 330 12.07 7.46 21.54
CA PHE A 330 12.36 8.40 22.60
C PHE A 330 11.18 8.43 23.58
N GLU A 331 11.44 8.13 24.85
CA GLU A 331 10.42 8.13 25.91
C GLU A 331 9.21 7.24 25.59
N GLY A 332 9.42 6.11 24.90
CA GLY A 332 8.36 5.20 24.48
C GLY A 332 7.55 5.68 23.25
N HIS A 333 8.02 6.73 22.57
CA HIS A 333 7.42 7.24 21.34
C HIS A 333 8.38 7.09 20.17
N LEU A 334 7.88 6.55 19.06
CA LEU A 334 8.62 6.54 17.80
C LEU A 334 8.75 7.98 17.27
N SER A 335 9.98 8.40 16.95
CA SER A 335 10.28 9.68 16.32
C SER A 335 11.27 9.48 15.18
N CYS A 336 11.06 10.19 14.07
CA CYS A 336 11.92 10.20 12.89
C CYS A 336 12.09 11.65 12.40
N ALA A 337 13.26 12.01 11.87
CA ALA A 337 13.53 13.39 11.49
C ALA A 337 13.12 13.72 10.05
N ALA A 338 13.09 12.74 9.13
CA ALA A 338 13.02 13.00 7.70
C ALA A 338 11.81 12.33 7.03
N PRO A 339 10.61 12.95 7.06
CA PRO A 339 9.50 12.48 6.26
C PRO A 339 9.80 12.61 4.76
N VAL A 340 9.44 11.58 3.99
CA VAL A 340 9.38 11.64 2.54
C VAL A 340 8.04 12.26 2.15
N SER A 341 8.06 13.38 1.43
CA SER A 341 6.84 14.08 1.01
C SER A 341 6.74 14.16 -0.51
N GLY A 342 5.53 14.00 -1.04
CA GLY A 342 5.18 14.22 -2.44
C GLY A 342 3.88 15.02 -2.55
N GLU A 343 3.40 15.22 -3.79
CA GLU A 343 2.15 15.95 -4.00
C GLU A 343 0.95 15.21 -3.37
N GLY A 344 0.46 15.77 -2.26
CA GLY A 344 -0.66 15.25 -1.50
C GLY A 344 -0.39 13.96 -0.73
N TRP A 345 0.85 13.67 -0.35
CA TRP A 345 1.13 12.54 0.55
C TRP A 345 2.44 12.74 1.32
N ARG A 346 2.53 12.08 2.46
CA ARG A 346 3.72 12.04 3.33
C ARG A 346 3.92 10.63 3.86
N ALA A 347 5.16 10.16 3.92
CA ALA A 347 5.50 8.88 4.51
C ALA A 347 6.74 8.96 5.40
N TRP A 348 6.82 8.05 6.37
CA TRP A 348 7.98 7.81 7.22
C TRP A 348 8.47 6.39 6.97
N ILE A 349 9.77 6.25 6.69
CA ILE A 349 10.40 4.99 6.30
C ILE A 349 11.20 4.46 7.49
N VAL A 350 10.49 3.78 8.39
CA VAL A 350 11.04 3.32 9.67
C VAL A 350 11.80 2.01 9.44
N PRO A 351 13.05 1.86 9.92
CA PRO A 351 13.72 0.55 9.91
C PRO A 351 12.86 -0.50 10.63
N GLU A 352 12.75 -1.71 10.07
CA GLU A 352 11.83 -2.72 10.62
C GLU A 352 12.18 -3.08 12.07
N SER A 353 13.47 -3.15 12.41
CA SER A 353 13.96 -3.35 13.77
C SER A 353 13.42 -2.32 14.78
N VAL A 354 13.46 -1.03 14.43
CA VAL A 354 12.91 0.07 15.24
C VAL A 354 11.39 -0.02 15.31
N ALA A 355 10.75 -0.41 14.21
CA ALA A 355 9.31 -0.56 14.15
C ALA A 355 8.80 -1.75 14.99
N GLU A 356 9.55 -2.85 15.07
CA GLU A 356 9.29 -3.98 15.99
C GLU A 356 9.41 -3.53 17.45
N GLU A 357 10.47 -2.80 17.78
CA GLU A 357 10.69 -2.28 19.14
C GLU A 357 9.58 -1.31 19.57
N ALA A 358 9.09 -0.47 18.64
CA ALA A 358 8.00 0.47 18.93
C ALA A 358 6.67 -0.25 19.22
N GLY A 359 6.50 -1.46 18.69
CA GLY A 359 5.28 -2.23 18.77
C GLY A 359 4.08 -1.55 18.11
N ILE A 360 2.95 -2.24 18.18
CA ILE A 360 1.71 -1.87 17.48
C ILE A 360 1.21 -0.50 17.93
N SER A 361 1.09 -0.32 19.25
CA SER A 361 0.59 0.91 19.87
C SER A 361 1.50 2.11 19.59
N GLY A 362 2.82 1.90 19.54
CA GLY A 362 3.78 2.96 19.21
C GLY A 362 3.62 3.48 17.79
N LEU A 363 3.45 2.57 16.82
CA LEU A 363 3.28 2.93 15.40
C LEU A 363 1.96 3.65 15.15
N GLU A 364 0.86 3.15 15.73
CA GLU A 364 -0.45 3.78 15.59
C GLU A 364 -0.48 5.16 16.25
N ALA A 365 0.13 5.29 17.43
CA ALA A 365 0.23 6.58 18.13
C ALA A 365 1.04 7.59 17.31
N ALA A 366 2.18 7.18 16.75
CA ALA A 366 2.99 8.02 15.86
C ALA A 366 2.19 8.45 14.63
N LEU A 367 1.60 7.50 13.90
CA LEU A 367 0.81 7.82 12.70
C LEU A 367 -0.38 8.75 13.00
N LYS A 368 -1.03 8.58 14.15
CA LYS A 368 -2.13 9.45 14.60
C LYS A 368 -1.66 10.88 14.83
N LYS A 369 -0.48 11.06 15.45
CA LYS A 369 0.16 12.36 15.70
C LYS A 369 0.68 13.03 14.43
N GLY A 370 0.78 12.30 13.32
CA GLY A 370 1.45 12.77 12.10
C GLY A 370 2.96 12.62 12.22
N LEU A 371 3.36 11.50 12.83
CA LEU A 371 4.61 11.17 13.51
C LEU A 371 4.78 11.89 14.87
#